data_AF-A0A960XT20-F1
#
_entry.id   AF-A0A960XT20-F1
#
_cell.length_a   1.000
_cell.length_b   1.000
_cell.length_c   1.000
_cell.angle_alpha   90.00
_cell.angle_beta   90.00
_cell.angle_gamma   90.00
#
_symmetry.space_group_name_H-M   'P 1'
#
loop_
_entity.id
_entity.type
_entity.pdbx_description
1 polymer ?
#
loop_
_entity_poly.entity_id
_entity_poly.type
_entity_poly.pdbx_seq_one_letter_code
_entity_poly.pdbx_strand_id
1 'polypeptide(L)'
;MNRKLRLIPPLVVVIGAACWLLPQAEVLRDLEARNAELRDRYARSIAPVPAAVAREPSALARKPRDWAGIARELQEGFPIAGVLPTNANLLADFDAMDSDALFALLDEIDAAGVLSADRDIIERHLAKVLIARDPAAGFSHFCDPERFEWTFFLEGLFAGWVEEDSETAVAWLRDHIAGGGKTPVRFISRPFFVSLEDEPDLSASLVAAMPEAGRLESLRCLAAGSLHKASFQPGWARIVRTQLPEADRAEAIAWPLGNWSDGDGTPLLLHEVDAYLTNIDADVEERRACILQVAAQERSWREPDRKHVDFATGLDLMRTWVGEQEPQLVDEATVRALETTGDLNEAGEAAIRLHEQTGDERYLHAVLGRTNRFDEAGTVKRLLDRVSDEEKLRTYRGQYR
;
A
#
# COMPACT_ATOMS: atom_id res chain seq x y z
N MET A 1 16.45 -41.45 28.88
CA MET A 1 16.49 -40.87 27.51
C MET A 1 17.61 -39.85 27.45
N ASN A 2 18.70 -40.20 26.78
CA ASN A 2 19.97 -39.46 26.77
C ASN A 2 19.91 -38.21 25.88
N ARG A 3 19.84 -37.02 26.49
CA ARG A 3 20.20 -35.75 25.82
C ARG A 3 21.72 -35.65 25.73
N LYS A 4 22.28 -36.01 24.57
CA LYS A 4 23.63 -35.56 24.18
C LYS A 4 23.47 -34.35 23.26
N LEU A 5 23.30 -33.16 23.83
CA LEU A 5 23.61 -31.93 23.10
C LEU A 5 25.13 -31.92 22.89
N ARG A 6 25.55 -32.23 21.66
CA ARG A 6 26.94 -32.06 21.24
C ARG A 6 27.19 -30.56 21.16
N LEU A 7 27.86 -30.01 22.18
CA LEU A 7 28.44 -28.67 22.13
C LEU A 7 29.37 -28.61 20.91
N ILE A 8 28.96 -27.85 19.90
CA ILE A 8 29.85 -27.48 18.79
C ILE A 8 30.98 -26.66 19.43
N PRO A 9 32.26 -27.06 19.28
CA PRO A 9 33.36 -26.33 19.87
C PRO A 9 33.33 -24.88 19.37
N PRO A 10 33.51 -23.86 20.24
CA PRO A 10 33.47 -22.45 19.85
C PRO A 10 34.43 -22.13 18.68
N LEU A 11 35.53 -22.88 18.56
CA LEU A 11 36.46 -22.79 17.44
C LEU A 11 35.80 -23.08 16.07
N VAL A 12 34.86 -24.02 16.00
CA VAL A 12 34.16 -24.40 14.76
C VAL A 12 33.18 -23.30 14.34
N VAL A 13 32.54 -22.64 15.31
CA VAL A 13 31.66 -21.48 15.06
C VAL A 13 32.47 -20.29 14.55
N VAL A 14 33.63 -20.02 15.15
CA VAL A 14 34.52 -18.93 14.72
C VAL A 14 35.09 -19.19 13.32
N ILE A 15 35.51 -20.43 13.02
CA ILE A 15 35.98 -20.81 11.69
C ILE A 15 34.85 -20.70 10.66
N GLY A 16 33.64 -21.16 10.99
CA GLY A 16 32.47 -21.03 10.12
C GLY A 16 32.11 -19.57 9.83
N ALA A 17 32.11 -18.71 10.86
CA ALA A 17 31.87 -17.28 10.70
C ALA A 17 32.97 -16.60 9.87
N ALA A 18 34.25 -16.95 10.07
CA ALA A 18 35.35 -16.42 9.28
C ALA A 18 35.26 -16.86 7.80
N CYS A 19 34.94 -18.14 7.54
CA CYS A 19 34.73 -18.66 6.19
C CYS A 19 33.53 -18.04 5.48
N TRP A 20 32.52 -17.56 6.21
CA TRP A 20 31.39 -16.81 5.65
C TRP A 20 31.75 -15.35 5.39
N LEU A 21 32.38 -14.68 6.36
CA LEU A 21 32.66 -13.24 6.32
C LEU A 21 33.74 -12.85 5.31
N LEU A 22 34.72 -13.72 5.06
CA LEU A 22 35.82 -13.45 4.13
C LEU A 22 35.34 -13.23 2.67
N PRO A 23 34.51 -14.11 2.08
CA PRO A 23 33.91 -13.85 0.77
C PRO A 23 33.06 -12.58 0.71
N GLN A 24 32.33 -12.25 1.78
CA GLN A 24 31.51 -11.04 1.82
C GLN A 24 32.35 -9.76 1.88
N ALA A 25 33.47 -9.79 2.60
CA ALA A 25 34.41 -8.67 2.63
C ALA A 25 35.10 -8.45 1.27
N GLU A 26 35.36 -9.51 0.51
CA GLU A 26 35.87 -9.41 -0.87
C GLU A 26 34.84 -8.82 -1.83
N VAL A 27 33.57 -9.25 -1.74
CA VAL A 27 32.47 -8.67 -2.54
C VAL A 27 32.25 -7.19 -2.19
N LEU A 28 32.29 -6.84 -0.89
CA LEU A 28 32.14 -5.45 -0.46
C LEU A 28 33.28 -4.57 -1.01
N ARG A 29 34.53 -5.06 -0.96
CA ARG A 29 35.69 -4.36 -1.52
C ARG A 29 35.61 -4.20 -3.03
N ASP A 30 35.17 -5.24 -3.75
CA ASP A 30 34.97 -5.17 -5.20
C ASP A 30 33.87 -4.16 -5.55
N LEU A 31 32.77 -4.14 -4.78
CA LEU A 31 31.70 -3.15 -4.95
C LEU A 31 32.18 -1.73 -4.64
N GLU A 32 32.94 -1.51 -3.56
CA GLU A 32 33.53 -0.21 -3.23
C GLU A 32 34.50 0.25 -4.31
N ALA A 33 35.35 -0.64 -4.83
CA ALA A 33 36.28 -0.35 -5.92
C ALA A 33 35.54 0.03 -7.21
N ARG A 34 34.50 -0.71 -7.58
CA ARG A 34 33.63 -0.39 -8.73
C ARG A 34 32.88 0.92 -8.53
N ASN A 35 32.41 1.21 -7.32
CA ASN A 35 31.73 2.46 -7.01
C ASN A 35 32.70 3.66 -7.06
N ALA A 36 33.92 3.49 -6.56
CA ALA A 36 34.98 4.48 -6.70
C ALA A 36 35.37 4.69 -8.18
N GLU A 37 35.49 3.61 -8.96
CA GLU A 37 35.74 3.69 -10.40
C GLU A 37 34.59 4.38 -11.13
N LEU A 38 33.33 4.09 -10.78
CA LEU A 38 32.16 4.75 -11.34
C LEU A 38 32.14 6.23 -10.99
N ARG A 39 32.46 6.61 -9.75
CA ARG A 39 32.59 8.01 -9.33
C ARG A 39 33.71 8.73 -10.06
N ASP A 40 34.85 8.07 -10.28
CA ASP A 40 35.99 8.63 -10.98
C ASP A 40 35.74 8.71 -12.51
N ARG A 41 35.02 7.74 -13.09
CA ARG A 41 34.51 7.82 -14.46
C ARG A 41 33.46 8.93 -14.60
N TYR A 42 32.58 9.08 -13.61
CA TYR A 42 31.57 10.13 -13.58
C TYR A 42 32.23 11.52 -13.49
N ALA A 43 33.17 11.70 -12.56
CA ALA A 43 33.95 12.92 -12.40
C ALA A 43 34.78 13.26 -13.65
N ARG A 44 35.32 12.26 -14.35
CA ARG A 44 36.04 12.45 -15.63
C ARG A 44 35.09 12.68 -16.82
N SER A 45 33.87 12.17 -16.76
CA SER A 45 32.82 12.39 -17.77
C SER A 45 32.16 13.76 -17.63
N ILE A 46 32.22 14.36 -16.44
CA ILE A 46 31.97 15.78 -16.23
C ILE A 46 33.23 16.51 -16.68
N ALA A 47 33.32 16.80 -17.99
CA ALA A 47 34.25 17.84 -18.43
C ALA A 47 33.94 19.12 -17.62
N PRO A 48 34.95 19.88 -17.15
CA PRO A 48 34.68 21.22 -16.67
C PRO A 48 33.96 21.95 -17.80
N VAL A 49 32.69 22.32 -17.55
CA VAL A 49 31.88 23.06 -18.52
C VAL A 49 32.75 24.25 -18.94
N PRO A 50 33.08 24.40 -20.24
CA PRO A 50 33.85 25.54 -20.70
C PRO A 50 33.15 26.80 -20.19
N ALA A 51 33.90 27.69 -19.53
CA ALA A 51 33.35 28.96 -19.10
C ALA A 51 32.68 29.64 -20.30
N ALA A 52 31.37 29.83 -20.18
CA ALA A 52 30.51 30.53 -21.13
C ALA A 52 30.47 29.96 -22.57
N VAL A 53 29.94 28.75 -22.75
CA VAL A 53 29.08 28.55 -23.93
C VAL A 53 27.81 29.36 -23.63
N ALA A 54 27.47 30.32 -24.50
CA ALA A 54 26.22 31.07 -24.37
C ALA A 54 25.08 30.06 -24.26
N ARG A 55 24.46 29.94 -23.07
CA ARG A 55 23.27 29.12 -22.89
C ARG A 55 22.25 29.60 -23.91
N GLU A 56 21.78 28.71 -24.78
CA GLU A 56 20.61 29.05 -25.59
C GLU A 56 19.49 29.45 -24.63
N PRO A 57 18.86 30.61 -24.83
CA PRO A 57 17.79 31.06 -23.96
C PRO A 57 16.67 30.02 -23.99
N SER A 58 16.21 29.60 -22.81
CA SER A 58 15.16 28.61 -22.68
C SER A 58 13.87 29.08 -23.38
N ALA A 59 12.96 28.14 -23.63
CA ALA A 59 11.63 28.46 -24.12
C ALA A 59 10.85 29.43 -23.18
N LEU A 60 11.16 29.44 -21.87
CA LEU A 60 10.56 30.38 -20.90
C LEU A 60 10.99 31.83 -21.09
N ALA A 61 12.17 32.07 -21.69
CA ALA A 61 12.70 33.42 -21.93
C ALA A 61 12.08 34.11 -23.17
N ARG A 62 11.33 33.38 -23.99
CA ARG A 62 10.72 33.89 -25.23
C ARG A 62 9.37 34.56 -24.93
N LYS A 63 9.09 35.70 -25.59
CA LYS A 63 7.77 36.37 -25.54
C LYS A 63 7.21 36.53 -26.96
N PRO A 64 5.98 36.07 -27.25
CA PRO A 64 5.10 35.28 -26.38
C PRO A 64 5.67 33.88 -26.11
N ARG A 65 5.30 33.26 -24.98
CA ARG A 65 5.72 31.89 -24.64
C ARG A 65 4.94 30.88 -25.48
N ASP A 66 5.66 29.93 -26.06
CA ASP A 66 5.06 28.77 -26.74
C ASP A 66 4.83 27.65 -25.72
N TRP A 67 3.70 27.71 -25.02
CA TRP A 67 3.36 26.74 -23.98
C TRP A 67 3.24 25.31 -24.50
N ALA A 68 2.74 25.10 -25.71
CA ALA A 68 2.71 23.78 -26.34
C ALA A 68 4.12 23.26 -26.65
N GLY A 69 5.03 24.15 -27.05
CA GLY A 69 6.46 23.86 -27.19
C GLY A 69 7.12 23.49 -25.86
N ILE A 70 6.84 24.25 -24.80
CA ILE A 70 7.34 24.00 -23.43
C ILE A 70 6.85 22.64 -22.92
N ALA A 71 5.56 22.32 -23.08
CA ALA A 71 5.01 21.03 -22.68
C ALA A 71 5.70 19.86 -23.40
N ARG A 72 5.94 19.98 -24.70
CA ARG A 72 6.64 18.96 -25.50
C ARG A 72 8.09 18.76 -25.02
N GLU A 73 8.80 19.86 -24.76
CA GLU A 73 10.17 19.83 -24.22
C GLU A 73 10.23 19.17 -22.83
N LEU A 74 9.21 19.38 -21.99
CA LEU A 74 9.07 18.70 -20.69
C LEU A 74 8.73 17.21 -20.84
N GLN A 75 7.89 16.86 -21.81
CA GLN A 75 7.50 15.48 -22.08
C GLN A 75 8.65 14.62 -22.60
N GLU A 76 9.48 15.17 -23.48
CA GLU A 76 10.67 14.50 -24.05
C GLU A 76 11.79 14.26 -23.02
N GLY A 77 11.78 15.02 -21.91
CA GLY A 77 12.77 14.92 -20.84
C GLY A 77 12.48 13.88 -19.74
N PHE A 78 11.38 13.12 -19.83
CA PHE A 78 11.14 12.02 -18.90
C PHE A 78 12.20 10.92 -19.11
N PRO A 79 12.98 10.55 -18.08
CA PRO A 79 14.13 9.68 -18.26
C PRO A 79 13.71 8.27 -18.68
N ILE A 80 13.87 7.95 -19.96
CA ILE A 80 14.17 6.59 -20.39
C ILE A 80 15.65 6.37 -20.02
N ALA A 81 15.91 5.38 -19.17
CA ALA A 81 17.20 5.09 -18.54
C ALA A 81 18.44 5.49 -19.38
N GLY A 82 19.21 6.47 -18.88
CA GLY A 82 20.59 6.75 -19.33
C GLY A 82 20.82 7.96 -20.25
N VAL A 83 19.81 8.74 -20.61
CA VAL A 83 19.97 9.97 -21.41
C VAL A 83 19.76 11.21 -20.54
N LEU A 84 20.69 12.18 -20.61
CA LEU A 84 20.54 13.48 -19.94
C LEU A 84 19.34 14.23 -20.55
N PRO A 85 18.48 14.87 -19.75
CA PRO A 85 17.32 15.57 -20.28
C PRO A 85 17.74 16.69 -21.24
N THR A 86 17.17 16.72 -22.44
CA THR A 86 17.31 17.83 -23.40
C THR A 86 16.75 19.17 -22.88
N ASN A 87 16.02 19.14 -21.76
CA ASN A 87 15.33 20.28 -21.16
C ASN A 87 16.06 20.89 -19.94
N ALA A 88 17.35 20.62 -19.74
CA ALA A 88 18.09 21.06 -18.56
C ALA A 88 18.08 22.58 -18.31
N ASN A 89 18.08 23.40 -19.38
CA ASN A 89 17.98 24.86 -19.25
C ASN A 89 16.59 25.31 -18.83
N LEU A 90 15.53 24.66 -19.35
CA LEU A 90 14.15 24.93 -18.98
C LEU A 90 13.90 24.61 -17.51
N LEU A 91 14.38 23.45 -17.05
CA LEU A 91 14.29 23.06 -15.64
C LEU A 91 15.08 23.99 -14.72
N ALA A 92 16.31 24.37 -15.12
CA ALA A 92 17.13 25.31 -14.37
C ALA A 92 16.47 26.70 -14.25
N ASP A 93 15.73 27.13 -15.28
CA ASP A 93 15.02 28.41 -15.25
C ASP A 93 13.80 28.35 -14.30
N PHE A 94 13.06 27.24 -14.25
CA PHE A 94 12.04 27.05 -13.20
C PHE A 94 12.67 27.03 -11.80
N ASP A 95 13.78 26.32 -11.63
CA ASP A 95 14.51 26.25 -10.37
C ASP A 95 15.08 27.61 -9.94
N ALA A 96 15.29 28.56 -10.86
CA ALA A 96 15.79 29.90 -10.54
C ALA A 96 14.69 30.92 -10.13
N MET A 97 13.42 30.62 -10.38
CA MET A 97 12.30 31.54 -10.11
C MET A 97 11.91 31.57 -8.63
N ASP A 98 11.45 32.70 -8.10
CA ASP A 98 10.82 32.71 -6.78
C ASP A 98 9.36 32.21 -6.84
N SER A 99 8.74 31.98 -5.68
CA SER A 99 7.37 31.48 -5.59
C SER A 99 6.37 32.41 -6.29
N ASP A 100 6.53 33.73 -6.16
CA ASP A 100 5.66 34.72 -6.81
C ASP A 100 5.74 34.63 -8.34
N ALA A 101 6.95 34.46 -8.90
CA ALA A 101 7.14 34.24 -10.33
C ALA A 101 6.54 32.92 -10.81
N LEU A 102 6.64 31.84 -10.01
CA LEU A 102 6.03 30.55 -10.33
C LEU A 102 4.49 30.63 -10.34
N PHE A 103 3.88 31.33 -9.37
CA PHE A 103 2.44 31.58 -9.37
C PHE A 103 2.00 32.44 -10.56
N ALA A 104 2.75 33.48 -10.90
CA ALA A 104 2.46 34.29 -12.08
C ALA A 104 2.52 33.49 -13.39
N LEU A 105 3.37 32.46 -13.48
CA LEU A 105 3.38 31.56 -14.64
C LEU A 105 2.15 30.66 -14.69
N LEU A 106 1.66 30.18 -13.54
CA LEU A 106 0.41 29.40 -13.47
C LEU A 106 -0.77 30.24 -13.98
N ASP A 107 -0.89 31.49 -13.52
CA ASP A 107 -1.91 32.42 -14.02
C ASP A 107 -1.80 32.68 -15.54
N GLU A 108 -0.58 32.78 -16.06
CA GLU A 108 -0.32 32.97 -17.49
C GLU A 108 -0.72 31.74 -18.32
N ILE A 109 -0.43 30.52 -17.84
CA ILE A 109 -0.81 29.26 -18.49
C ILE A 109 -2.34 29.15 -18.56
N ASP A 110 -3.01 29.50 -17.47
CA ASP A 110 -4.48 29.48 -17.37
C ASP A 110 -5.12 30.46 -18.36
N ALA A 111 -4.56 31.65 -18.47
CA ALA A 111 -5.01 32.66 -19.42
C ALA A 111 -4.70 32.31 -20.89
N ALA A 112 -3.67 31.49 -21.13
CA ALA A 112 -3.21 31.16 -22.48
C ALA A 112 -4.08 30.12 -23.21
N GLY A 113 -5.05 29.51 -22.53
CA GLY A 113 -5.97 28.53 -23.15
C GLY A 113 -5.24 27.27 -23.64
N VAL A 114 -4.20 26.85 -22.92
CA VAL A 114 -3.38 25.67 -23.24
C VAL A 114 -4.25 24.40 -23.19
N LEU A 115 -3.97 23.43 -24.05
CA LEU A 115 -4.65 22.14 -24.02
C LEU A 115 -4.45 21.46 -22.66
N SER A 116 -5.50 20.80 -22.14
CA SER A 116 -5.48 20.21 -20.79
C SER A 116 -4.30 19.25 -20.56
N ALA A 117 -3.91 18.46 -21.57
CA ALA A 117 -2.79 17.52 -21.46
C ALA A 117 -1.43 18.25 -21.37
N ASP A 118 -1.24 19.30 -22.18
CA ASP A 118 -0.02 20.11 -22.17
C ASP A 118 0.10 20.89 -20.85
N ARG A 119 -1.03 21.43 -20.38
CA ARG A 119 -1.15 22.11 -19.08
C ARG A 119 -0.78 21.18 -17.93
N ASP A 120 -1.30 19.95 -17.90
CA ASP A 120 -0.98 18.95 -16.86
C ASP A 120 0.53 18.67 -16.76
N ILE A 121 1.20 18.52 -17.90
CA ILE A 121 2.65 18.29 -17.95
C ILE A 121 3.42 19.46 -17.34
N ILE A 122 3.05 20.70 -17.70
CA ILE A 122 3.74 21.91 -17.21
C ILE A 122 3.46 22.10 -15.72
N GLU A 123 2.19 21.99 -15.31
CA GLU A 123 1.78 22.20 -13.92
C GLU A 123 2.44 21.18 -12.97
N ARG A 124 2.62 19.90 -13.37
CA ARG A 124 3.34 18.93 -12.52
C ARG A 124 4.78 19.33 -12.25
N HIS A 125 5.47 19.90 -13.25
CA HIS A 125 6.84 20.40 -13.06
C HIS A 125 6.85 21.63 -12.16
N LEU A 126 5.94 22.58 -12.39
CA LEU A 126 5.79 23.76 -11.53
C LEU A 126 5.44 23.37 -10.09
N ALA A 127 4.56 22.40 -9.89
CA ALA A 127 4.20 21.88 -8.58
C ALA A 127 5.41 21.31 -7.85
N LYS A 128 6.24 20.50 -8.53
CA LYS A 128 7.47 19.97 -7.93
C LYS A 128 8.40 21.08 -7.45
N VAL A 129 8.65 22.09 -8.29
CA VAL A 129 9.57 23.20 -7.96
C VAL A 129 8.99 24.09 -6.87
N LEU A 130 7.71 24.45 -6.98
CA LEU A 130 7.03 25.29 -6.01
C LEU A 130 6.95 24.61 -4.64
N ILE A 131 6.55 23.35 -4.58
CA ILE A 131 6.46 22.59 -3.31
C ILE A 131 7.85 22.44 -2.67
N ALA A 132 8.91 22.22 -3.46
CA ALA A 132 10.26 22.15 -2.90
C ALA A 132 10.75 23.51 -2.33
N ARG A 133 10.17 24.63 -2.78
CA ARG A 133 10.58 25.99 -2.39
C ARG A 133 9.72 26.59 -1.28
N ASP A 134 8.41 26.43 -1.41
CA ASP A 134 7.38 26.86 -0.46
C ASP A 134 6.32 25.75 -0.40
N PRO A 135 6.55 24.71 0.43
CA PRO A 135 5.65 23.57 0.50
C PRO A 135 4.22 23.96 0.87
N ALA A 136 4.05 24.87 1.83
CA ALA A 136 2.73 25.28 2.31
C ALA A 136 1.93 25.96 1.21
N ALA A 137 2.52 26.93 0.49
CA ALA A 137 1.84 27.60 -0.62
C ALA A 137 1.61 26.64 -1.80
N GLY A 138 2.60 25.80 -2.13
CA GLY A 138 2.51 24.83 -3.21
C GLY A 138 1.40 23.80 -3.00
N PHE A 139 1.36 23.16 -1.83
CA PHE A 139 0.29 22.21 -1.52
C PHE A 139 -1.08 22.88 -1.43
N SER A 140 -1.18 24.09 -0.87
CA SER A 140 -2.45 24.81 -0.82
C SER A 140 -3.02 25.10 -2.22
N HIS A 141 -2.15 25.28 -3.22
CA HIS A 141 -2.56 25.50 -4.61
C HIS A 141 -2.89 24.19 -5.34
N PHE A 142 -2.07 23.15 -5.19
CA PHE A 142 -2.19 21.92 -5.99
C PHE A 142 -3.02 20.80 -5.33
N CYS A 143 -3.39 20.91 -4.05
CA CYS A 143 -4.25 19.93 -3.37
C CYS A 143 -5.72 20.11 -3.74
N ASP A 144 -6.06 19.83 -5.00
CA ASP A 144 -7.44 19.64 -5.43
C ASP A 144 -7.73 18.14 -5.59
N PRO A 145 -8.64 17.55 -4.78
CA PRO A 145 -8.98 16.13 -4.91
C PRO A 145 -9.73 15.80 -6.20
N GLU A 146 -10.24 16.79 -6.94
CA GLU A 146 -10.86 16.55 -8.25
C GLU A 146 -9.81 16.13 -9.29
N ARG A 147 -8.52 16.40 -9.02
CA ARG A 147 -7.37 15.90 -9.78
C ARG A 147 -6.88 14.57 -9.23
N PHE A 148 -7.75 13.56 -9.24
CA PHE A 148 -7.45 12.25 -8.65
C PHE A 148 -6.12 11.65 -9.17
N GLU A 149 -5.81 11.86 -10.45
CA GLU A 149 -4.57 11.43 -11.12
C GLU A 149 -3.29 12.08 -10.58
N TRP A 150 -3.40 13.14 -9.77
CA TRP A 150 -2.29 13.80 -9.08
C TRP A 150 -2.02 13.21 -7.69
N THR A 151 -2.93 12.40 -7.15
CA THR A 151 -2.86 11.92 -5.76
C THR A 151 -1.52 11.27 -5.44
N PHE A 152 -1.05 10.33 -6.26
CA PHE A 152 0.23 9.65 -6.04
C PHE A 152 1.44 10.57 -6.19
N PHE A 153 1.38 11.52 -7.13
CA PHE A 153 2.45 12.48 -7.35
C PHE A 153 2.61 13.41 -6.15
N LEU A 154 1.50 13.98 -5.69
CA LEU A 154 1.51 14.89 -4.54
C LEU A 154 1.77 14.16 -3.22
N GLU A 155 1.29 12.93 -3.06
CA GLU A 155 1.62 12.08 -1.90
C GLU A 155 3.13 11.89 -1.78
N GLY A 156 3.81 11.61 -2.90
CA GLY A 156 5.28 11.46 -2.92
C GLY A 156 6.01 12.74 -2.52
N LEU A 157 5.57 13.90 -3.00
CA LEU A 157 6.15 15.20 -2.61
C LEU A 157 5.87 15.50 -1.13
N PHE A 158 4.68 15.20 -0.64
CA PHE A 158 4.29 15.48 0.74
C PHE A 158 5.06 14.57 1.69
N ALA A 159 5.27 13.29 1.32
CA ALA A 159 6.13 12.39 2.07
C ALA A 159 7.57 12.92 2.16
N GLY A 160 8.10 13.50 1.08
CA GLY A 160 9.41 14.17 1.11
C GLY A 160 9.44 15.34 2.08
N TRP A 161 8.41 16.19 2.10
CA TRP A 161 8.31 17.29 3.06
C TRP A 161 8.24 16.78 4.52
N VAL A 162 7.46 15.73 4.77
CA VAL A 162 7.38 15.10 6.11
C VAL A 162 8.74 14.54 6.56
N GLU A 163 9.56 14.04 5.64
CA GLU A 163 10.91 13.54 5.95
C GLU A 163 11.91 14.66 6.24
N GLU A 164 11.75 15.82 5.60
CA GLU A 164 12.61 16.99 5.81
C GLU A 164 12.22 17.81 7.04
N ASP A 165 10.93 18.05 7.25
CA ASP A 165 10.36 18.86 8.33
C ASP A 165 8.95 18.36 8.71
N SER A 166 8.92 17.30 9.52
CA SER A 166 7.68 16.66 9.95
C SER A 166 6.77 17.60 10.76
N GLU A 167 7.35 18.46 11.61
CA GLU A 167 6.59 19.36 12.48
C GLU A 167 5.79 20.36 11.65
N THR A 168 6.43 21.05 10.71
CA THR A 168 5.76 22.05 9.86
C THR A 168 4.77 21.38 8.90
N ALA A 169 5.12 20.24 8.30
CA ALA A 169 4.25 19.51 7.38
C ALA A 169 2.97 19.02 8.07
N VAL A 170 3.09 18.48 9.29
CA VAL A 170 1.94 18.02 10.08
C VAL A 170 1.08 19.19 10.56
N ALA A 171 1.69 20.29 11.02
CA ALA A 171 0.96 21.50 11.40
C ALA A 171 0.15 22.05 10.22
N TRP A 172 0.77 22.17 9.05
CA TRP A 172 0.09 22.60 7.83
C TRP A 172 -1.07 21.67 7.46
N LEU A 173 -0.87 20.35 7.48
CA LEU A 173 -1.91 19.39 7.12
C LEU A 173 -3.13 19.50 8.05
N ARG A 174 -2.89 19.68 9.35
CA ARG A 174 -3.95 19.88 10.34
C ARG A 174 -4.73 21.16 10.09
N ASP A 175 -4.03 22.28 9.88
CA ASP A 175 -4.65 23.58 9.64
C ASP A 175 -5.43 23.60 8.32
N HIS A 176 -4.89 22.98 7.28
CA HIS A 176 -5.55 22.87 5.98
C HIS A 176 -6.84 22.04 6.08
N ILE A 177 -6.81 20.86 6.71
CA ILE A 177 -8.01 20.05 6.93
C ILE A 177 -9.03 20.80 7.81
N ALA A 178 -8.59 21.43 8.91
CA ALA A 178 -9.46 22.18 9.81
C ALA A 178 -10.11 23.41 9.13
N GLY A 179 -9.40 24.02 8.17
CA GLY A 179 -9.92 25.09 7.31
C GLY A 179 -10.92 24.64 6.26
N GLY A 180 -11.26 23.34 6.20
CA GLY A 180 -12.12 22.77 5.16
C GLY A 180 -11.40 22.57 3.82
N GLY A 181 -10.07 22.68 3.83
CA GLY A 181 -9.22 22.36 2.70
C GLY A 181 -9.40 20.90 2.34
N LYS A 182 -9.61 20.65 1.04
CA LYS A 182 -9.69 19.29 0.54
C LYS A 182 -8.28 18.72 0.47
N THR A 183 -8.08 17.48 0.93
CA THR A 183 -6.80 16.76 0.82
C THR A 183 -7.01 15.39 0.20
N PRO A 184 -6.11 14.92 -0.67
CA PRO A 184 -6.11 13.53 -1.05
C PRO A 184 -5.98 12.66 0.20
N VAL A 185 -6.85 11.67 0.31
CA VAL A 185 -7.01 10.84 1.51
C VAL A 185 -5.68 10.17 1.94
N ARG A 186 -4.78 9.91 0.99
CA ARG A 186 -3.47 9.28 1.25
C ARG A 186 -2.44 10.17 1.93
N PHE A 187 -2.64 11.50 1.96
CA PHE A 187 -1.67 12.43 2.55
C PHE A 187 -1.40 12.18 4.03
N ILE A 188 -2.40 11.65 4.74
CA ILE A 188 -2.23 11.32 6.15
C ILE A 188 -1.30 10.11 6.35
N SER A 189 -1.03 9.29 5.33
CA SER A 189 -0.34 8.00 5.48
C SER A 189 1.04 8.13 6.08
N ARG A 190 1.92 8.91 5.43
CA ARG A 190 3.28 9.13 5.91
C ARG A 190 3.34 9.79 7.30
N PRO A 191 2.71 10.95 7.54
CA PRO A 191 2.78 11.61 8.85
C PRO A 191 2.12 10.78 9.96
N PHE A 192 1.07 10.01 9.65
CA PHE A 192 0.45 9.09 10.59
C PHE A 192 1.45 8.05 11.09
N PHE A 193 2.08 7.29 10.19
CA PHE A 193 3.01 6.22 10.61
C PHE A 193 4.33 6.74 11.17
N VAL A 194 4.80 7.91 10.75
CA VAL A 194 6.00 8.55 11.34
C VAL A 194 5.73 8.92 12.81
N SER A 195 4.52 9.39 13.12
CA SER A 195 4.16 9.79 14.49
C SER A 195 3.61 8.65 15.35
N LEU A 196 3.17 7.53 14.77
CA LEU A 196 2.42 6.50 15.50
C LEU A 196 3.16 5.86 16.67
N GLU A 197 4.48 5.75 16.58
CA GLU A 197 5.32 5.12 17.61
C GLU A 197 5.66 6.10 18.74
N ASP A 198 6.19 7.26 18.39
CA ASP A 198 6.73 8.22 19.35
C ASP A 198 5.70 9.27 19.83
N GLU A 199 4.76 9.64 18.96
CA GLU A 199 3.77 10.70 19.19
C GLU A 199 2.35 10.27 18.75
N PRO A 200 1.81 9.18 19.31
CA PRO A 200 0.54 8.62 18.84
C PRO A 200 -0.67 9.56 19.02
N ASP A 201 -0.59 10.54 19.91
CA ASP A 201 -1.60 11.60 20.04
C ASP A 201 -1.60 12.54 18.83
N LEU A 202 -0.44 12.73 18.19
CA LEU A 202 -0.32 13.47 16.93
C LEU A 202 -1.02 12.70 15.80
N SER A 203 -0.77 11.39 15.70
CA SER A 203 -1.48 10.52 14.74
C SER A 203 -2.99 10.51 14.97
N ALA A 204 -3.42 10.46 16.24
CA ALA A 204 -4.83 10.58 16.60
C ALA A 204 -5.42 11.93 16.18
N SER A 205 -4.68 13.03 16.38
CA SER A 205 -5.11 14.37 16.02
C SER A 205 -5.25 14.57 14.51
N LEU A 206 -4.40 13.92 13.71
CA LEU A 206 -4.50 13.90 12.24
C LEU A 206 -5.81 13.24 11.80
N VAL A 207 -6.17 12.12 12.45
CA VAL A 207 -7.45 11.44 12.17
C VAL A 207 -8.64 12.27 12.65
N ALA A 208 -8.52 12.88 13.83
CA ALA A 208 -9.56 13.73 14.40
C ALA A 208 -9.87 14.97 13.54
N ALA A 209 -8.85 15.54 12.89
CA ALA A 209 -9.00 16.71 12.02
C ALA A 209 -9.92 16.41 10.82
N MET A 210 -9.95 15.17 10.34
CA MET A 210 -10.79 14.79 9.21
C MET A 210 -12.29 14.78 9.58
N PRO A 211 -13.18 15.10 8.62
CA PRO A 211 -14.62 14.94 8.79
C PRO A 211 -14.96 13.52 9.25
N GLU A 212 -15.84 13.38 10.24
CA GLU A 212 -16.19 12.07 10.85
C GLU A 212 -16.59 11.02 9.80
N ALA A 213 -17.44 11.40 8.84
CA ALA A 213 -17.89 10.53 7.75
C ALA A 213 -16.77 10.03 6.82
N GLY A 214 -15.60 10.68 6.80
CA GLY A 214 -14.45 10.30 5.99
C GLY A 214 -13.37 9.52 6.74
N ARG A 215 -13.41 9.48 8.08
CA ARG A 215 -12.30 8.93 8.89
C ARG A 215 -12.04 7.45 8.61
N LEU A 216 -13.08 6.63 8.48
CA LEU A 216 -12.94 5.21 8.18
C LEU A 216 -12.23 5.00 6.83
N GLU A 217 -12.69 5.68 5.79
CA GLU A 217 -12.09 5.56 4.46
C GLU A 217 -10.63 6.06 4.45
N SER A 218 -10.34 7.11 5.22
CA SER A 218 -8.98 7.58 5.38
C SER A 218 -8.05 6.58 6.05
N LEU A 219 -8.53 5.90 7.09
CA LEU A 219 -7.79 4.83 7.74
C LEU A 219 -7.56 3.63 6.78
N ARG A 220 -8.52 3.36 5.87
CA ARG A 220 -8.38 2.35 4.81
C ARG A 220 -7.46 2.76 3.66
N CYS A 221 -7.13 4.02 3.54
CA CYS A 221 -6.15 4.48 2.55
C CYS A 221 -4.72 4.46 3.08
N LEU A 222 -4.53 4.21 4.38
CA LEU A 222 -3.21 4.10 4.98
C LEU A 222 -2.46 2.89 4.42
N ALA A 223 -1.15 3.01 4.32
CA ALA A 223 -0.28 1.90 3.95
C ALA A 223 -0.30 0.80 5.02
N ALA A 224 -1.28 -0.11 4.97
CA ALA A 224 -1.48 -1.22 5.92
C ALA A 224 -0.19 -2.01 6.18
N GLY A 225 0.64 -2.18 5.15
CA GLY A 225 1.95 -2.82 5.26
C GLY A 225 2.86 -2.19 6.30
N SER A 226 2.69 -0.91 6.68
CA SER A 226 3.47 -0.28 7.76
C SER A 226 3.15 -0.83 9.15
N LEU A 227 2.02 -1.51 9.34
CA LEU A 227 1.62 -2.14 10.61
C LEU A 227 2.37 -3.45 10.92
N HIS A 228 3.30 -3.89 10.05
CA HIS A 228 4.21 -5.00 10.35
C HIS A 228 5.13 -4.76 11.52
N LYS A 229 5.37 -3.50 11.86
CA LYS A 229 6.06 -3.14 13.07
C LYS A 229 5.13 -3.38 14.25
N ALA A 230 5.45 -4.38 15.07
CA ALA A 230 4.68 -4.71 16.27
C ALA A 230 4.48 -3.49 17.20
N SER A 231 5.44 -2.56 17.24
CA SER A 231 5.34 -1.33 18.03
C SER A 231 4.23 -0.37 17.57
N PHE A 232 3.79 -0.46 16.31
CA PHE A 232 2.76 0.42 15.75
C PHE A 232 1.34 -0.06 16.09
N GLN A 233 1.17 -1.37 16.32
CA GLN A 233 -0.14 -2.02 16.42
C GLN A 233 -0.98 -1.54 17.63
N PRO A 234 -0.43 -1.36 18.85
CA PRO A 234 -1.20 -0.82 19.97
C PRO A 234 -1.68 0.62 19.73
N GLY A 235 -0.82 1.46 19.14
CA GLY A 235 -1.14 2.84 18.78
C GLY A 235 -2.27 2.90 17.75
N TRP A 236 -2.18 2.07 16.71
CA TRP A 236 -3.21 1.90 15.69
C TRP A 236 -4.57 1.57 16.30
N ALA A 237 -4.63 0.51 17.12
CA ALA A 237 -5.89 0.06 17.70
C ALA A 237 -6.52 1.11 18.62
N ARG A 238 -5.70 1.81 19.42
CA ARG A 238 -6.18 2.92 20.25
C ARG A 238 -6.77 4.05 19.42
N ILE A 239 -6.15 4.40 18.29
CA ILE A 239 -6.66 5.46 17.41
C ILE A 239 -7.99 5.03 16.80
N VAL A 240 -8.09 3.81 16.26
CA VAL A 240 -9.35 3.28 15.73
C VAL A 240 -10.46 3.34 16.79
N ARG A 241 -10.19 2.84 18.00
CA ARG A 241 -11.16 2.82 19.11
C ARG A 241 -11.57 4.22 19.59
N THR A 242 -10.73 5.23 19.43
CA THR A 242 -11.02 6.60 19.93
C THR A 242 -11.58 7.53 18.85
N GLN A 243 -11.22 7.34 17.59
CA GLN A 243 -11.54 8.26 16.50
C GLN A 243 -12.70 7.81 15.63
N LEU A 244 -13.08 6.52 15.68
CA LEU A 244 -14.20 5.97 14.92
C LEU A 244 -15.45 5.72 15.77
N PRO A 245 -16.65 5.84 15.15
CA PRO A 245 -17.89 5.34 15.71
C PRO A 245 -17.79 3.85 16.05
N GLU A 246 -18.49 3.40 17.09
CA GLU A 246 -18.43 2.01 17.58
C GLU A 246 -18.72 0.98 16.48
N ALA A 247 -19.69 1.28 15.60
CA ALA A 247 -20.08 0.40 14.49
C ALA A 247 -18.96 0.14 13.47
N ASP A 248 -17.97 1.04 13.36
CA ASP A 248 -16.92 0.97 12.33
C ASP A 248 -15.60 0.38 12.86
N ARG A 249 -15.45 0.25 14.19
CA ARG A 249 -14.16 -0.09 14.83
C ARG A 249 -13.67 -1.47 14.46
N ALA A 250 -14.50 -2.50 14.64
CA ALA A 250 -14.10 -3.88 14.41
C ALA A 250 -13.67 -4.11 12.95
N GLU A 251 -14.41 -3.51 12.01
CA GLU A 251 -14.06 -3.56 10.58
C GLU A 251 -12.74 -2.82 10.30
N ALA A 252 -12.54 -1.63 10.87
CA ALA A 252 -11.29 -0.89 10.72
C ALA A 252 -10.09 -1.62 11.33
N ILE A 253 -10.25 -2.29 12.49
CA ILE A 253 -9.22 -3.12 13.12
C ILE A 253 -8.86 -4.33 12.25
N ALA A 254 -9.85 -4.96 11.61
CA ALA A 254 -9.62 -6.11 10.77
C ALA A 254 -9.04 -5.74 9.40
N TRP A 255 -9.37 -4.55 8.88
CA TRP A 255 -9.03 -4.11 7.52
C TRP A 255 -7.55 -4.31 7.13
N PRO A 256 -6.55 -3.97 7.98
CA PRO A 256 -5.15 -4.24 7.67
C PRO A 256 -4.87 -5.69 7.28
N LEU A 257 -5.49 -6.67 7.94
CA LEU A 257 -5.23 -8.09 7.70
C LEU A 257 -5.59 -8.55 6.27
N GLY A 258 -6.48 -7.83 5.58
CA GLY A 258 -6.79 -8.08 4.17
C GLY A 258 -5.98 -7.30 3.16
N ASN A 259 -5.28 -6.25 3.61
CA ASN A 259 -4.62 -5.26 2.75
C ASN A 259 -3.12 -5.15 3.04
N TRP A 260 -2.65 -5.94 3.99
CA TRP A 260 -1.25 -6.04 4.32
C TRP A 260 -0.50 -6.77 3.20
N SER A 261 0.58 -6.16 2.74
CA SER A 261 1.58 -6.83 1.92
C SER A 261 2.97 -6.44 2.42
N ASP A 262 3.84 -7.41 2.67
CA ASP A 262 5.20 -7.19 3.18
C ASP A 262 6.17 -6.67 2.10
N GLY A 263 5.72 -5.75 1.25
CA GLY A 263 6.49 -5.20 0.12
C GLY A 263 6.74 -6.20 -1.02
N ASP A 264 6.70 -7.50 -0.75
CA ASP A 264 6.80 -8.61 -1.70
C ASP A 264 5.43 -9.17 -2.15
N GLY A 265 4.33 -8.64 -1.60
CA GLY A 265 2.97 -9.10 -1.88
C GLY A 265 2.49 -10.26 -1.00
N THR A 266 3.29 -10.70 -0.01
CA THR A 266 2.90 -11.76 0.94
C THR A 266 1.93 -11.20 1.97
N PRO A 267 0.74 -11.82 2.15
CA PRO A 267 -0.17 -11.45 3.24
C PRO A 267 0.30 -12.05 4.57
N LEU A 268 -0.29 -11.58 5.68
CA LEU A 268 -0.03 -12.17 6.99
C LEU A 268 -0.36 -13.66 7.00
N LEU A 269 0.52 -14.41 7.61
CA LEU A 269 0.30 -15.80 7.99
C LEU A 269 -0.47 -15.88 9.31
N LEU A 270 -1.13 -17.01 9.56
CA LEU A 270 -2.00 -17.20 10.74
C LEU A 270 -1.30 -16.87 12.08
N HIS A 271 -0.04 -17.26 12.25
CA HIS A 271 0.73 -16.96 13.48
C HIS A 271 1.07 -15.46 13.64
N GLU A 272 1.16 -14.71 12.54
CA GLU A 272 1.37 -13.25 12.57
C GLU A 272 0.05 -12.55 12.93
N VAL A 273 -1.07 -13.12 12.52
CA VAL A 273 -2.41 -12.68 12.96
C VAL A 273 -2.54 -12.86 14.47
N ASP A 274 -2.08 -13.98 15.03
CA ASP A 274 -2.09 -14.19 16.49
C ASP A 274 -1.26 -13.13 17.23
N ALA A 275 -0.09 -12.80 16.70
CA ALA A 275 0.75 -11.73 17.23
C ALA A 275 0.03 -10.37 17.14
N TYR A 276 -0.60 -10.07 16.00
CA TYR A 276 -1.39 -8.84 15.84
C TYR A 276 -2.53 -8.73 16.86
N LEU A 277 -3.36 -9.77 16.96
CA LEU A 277 -4.48 -9.84 17.92
C LEU A 277 -4.02 -9.66 19.37
N THR A 278 -2.85 -10.23 19.70
CA THR A 278 -2.24 -10.08 21.02
C THR A 278 -1.73 -8.66 21.26
N ASN A 279 -1.02 -8.09 20.29
CA ASN A 279 -0.40 -6.77 20.43
C ASN A 279 -1.45 -5.65 20.55
N ILE A 280 -2.59 -5.78 19.88
CA ILE A 280 -3.68 -4.79 19.98
C ILE A 280 -4.58 -4.99 21.19
N ASP A 281 -4.40 -6.07 21.96
CA ASP A 281 -5.34 -6.51 23.00
C ASP A 281 -6.77 -6.58 22.42
N ALA A 282 -6.95 -7.42 21.40
CA ALA A 282 -8.19 -7.49 20.63
C ALA A 282 -9.35 -7.98 21.51
N ASP A 283 -10.45 -7.20 21.53
CA ASP A 283 -11.69 -7.63 22.17
C ASP A 283 -12.41 -8.72 21.35
N VAL A 284 -13.55 -9.20 21.84
CA VAL A 284 -14.31 -10.29 21.21
C VAL A 284 -14.81 -9.92 19.81
N GLU A 285 -15.28 -8.69 19.60
CA GLU A 285 -15.84 -8.26 18.31
C GLU A 285 -14.72 -7.98 17.30
N GLU A 286 -13.64 -7.35 17.73
CA GLU A 286 -12.43 -7.13 16.93
C GLU A 286 -11.79 -8.46 16.53
N ARG A 287 -11.68 -9.43 17.45
CA ARG A 287 -11.17 -10.77 17.16
C ARG A 287 -12.04 -11.48 16.14
N ARG A 288 -13.37 -11.44 16.30
CA ARG A 288 -14.31 -12.00 15.32
C ARG A 288 -14.11 -11.38 13.94
N ALA A 289 -14.06 -10.05 13.84
CA ALA A 289 -13.87 -9.36 12.56
C ALA A 289 -12.53 -9.74 11.90
N CYS A 290 -11.44 -9.79 12.67
CA CYS A 290 -10.13 -10.23 12.21
C CYS A 290 -10.14 -11.68 11.69
N ILE A 291 -10.77 -12.61 12.43
CA ILE A 291 -10.91 -14.01 12.02
C ILE A 291 -11.63 -14.10 10.68
N LEU A 292 -12.76 -13.41 10.52
CA LEU A 292 -13.55 -13.45 9.28
C LEU A 292 -12.82 -12.78 8.11
N GLN A 293 -12.02 -11.74 8.39
CA GLN A 293 -11.18 -11.10 7.38
C GLN A 293 -10.07 -12.05 6.89
N VAL A 294 -9.40 -12.75 7.79
CA VAL A 294 -8.34 -13.72 7.46
C VAL A 294 -8.91 -14.97 6.79
N ALA A 295 -10.10 -15.40 7.21
CA ALA A 295 -10.85 -16.48 6.57
C ALA A 295 -11.31 -16.11 5.14
N ALA A 296 -11.24 -14.85 4.74
CA ALA A 296 -11.47 -14.46 3.35
C ALA A 296 -10.18 -14.47 2.49
N GLN A 297 -9.01 -14.67 3.10
CA GLN A 297 -7.68 -14.49 2.50
C GLN A 297 -6.91 -15.81 2.41
N GLU A 298 -7.24 -16.63 1.40
CA GLU A 298 -6.65 -17.96 1.18
C GLU A 298 -5.11 -18.00 1.27
N ARG A 299 -4.45 -16.96 0.76
CA ARG A 299 -2.98 -16.86 0.73
C ARG A 299 -2.33 -16.78 2.12
N SER A 300 -3.11 -16.48 3.16
CA SER A 300 -2.68 -16.47 4.56
C SER A 300 -2.61 -17.87 5.18
N TRP A 301 -3.26 -18.87 4.58
CA TRP A 301 -3.45 -20.20 5.18
C TRP A 301 -2.30 -21.16 4.87
N ARG A 302 -1.09 -20.76 5.25
CA ARG A 302 0.12 -21.55 5.01
C ARG A 302 1.13 -21.42 6.14
N GLU A 303 1.95 -22.45 6.27
CA GLU A 303 3.10 -22.44 7.18
C GLU A 303 4.20 -21.51 6.64
N PRO A 304 5.04 -20.91 7.51
CA PRO A 304 6.07 -19.95 7.10
C PRO A 304 7.10 -20.50 6.09
N ASP A 305 7.36 -21.81 6.12
CA ASP A 305 8.30 -22.48 5.24
C ASP A 305 7.68 -22.91 3.90
N ARG A 306 6.37 -22.75 3.73
CA ARG A 306 5.64 -23.14 2.51
C ARG A 306 5.21 -21.94 1.71
N LYS A 307 5.73 -21.83 0.49
CA LYS A 307 5.30 -20.81 -0.48
C LYS A 307 3.88 -21.03 -1.01
N HIS A 308 3.43 -22.28 -1.07
CA HIS A 308 2.11 -22.63 -1.57
C HIS A 308 1.58 -23.85 -0.82
N VAL A 309 0.28 -23.84 -0.58
CA VAL A 309 -0.51 -24.93 0.01
C VAL A 309 -1.78 -25.00 -0.84
N ASP A 310 -2.23 -26.21 -1.17
CA ASP A 310 -3.49 -26.38 -1.90
C ASP A 310 -4.68 -25.92 -1.04
N PHE A 311 -5.78 -25.50 -1.68
CA PHE A 311 -6.92 -24.93 -0.98
C PHE A 311 -7.49 -25.84 0.11
N ALA A 312 -7.55 -27.15 -0.11
CA ALA A 312 -8.13 -28.08 0.87
C ALA A 312 -7.27 -28.15 2.13
N THR A 313 -5.95 -28.29 1.98
CA THR A 313 -5.01 -28.27 3.11
C THR A 313 -5.00 -26.92 3.81
N GLY A 314 -5.00 -25.81 3.06
CA GLY A 314 -5.05 -24.46 3.62
C GLY A 314 -6.34 -24.21 4.41
N LEU A 315 -7.48 -24.66 3.88
CA LEU A 315 -8.77 -24.54 4.56
C LEU A 315 -8.79 -25.31 5.89
N ASP A 316 -8.20 -26.51 5.94
CA ASP A 316 -8.10 -27.29 7.18
C ASP A 316 -7.16 -26.63 8.20
N LEU A 317 -6.07 -26.00 7.74
CA LEU A 317 -5.19 -25.17 8.59
C LEU A 317 -5.96 -23.98 9.18
N MET A 318 -6.67 -23.23 8.34
CA MET A 318 -7.49 -22.09 8.76
C MET A 318 -8.56 -22.53 9.76
N ARG A 319 -9.29 -23.61 9.48
CA ARG A 319 -10.31 -24.17 10.39
C ARG A 319 -9.74 -24.58 11.74
N THR A 320 -8.55 -25.18 11.75
CA THR A 320 -7.86 -25.55 12.99
C THR A 320 -7.50 -24.29 13.79
N TRP A 321 -6.89 -23.31 13.13
CA TRP A 321 -6.54 -22.03 13.74
C TRP A 321 -7.77 -21.29 14.30
N VAL A 322 -8.86 -21.18 13.54
CA VAL A 322 -10.12 -20.59 14.05
C VAL A 322 -10.65 -21.39 15.23
N GLY A 323 -10.56 -22.73 15.21
CA GLY A 323 -10.98 -23.58 16.31
C GLY A 323 -10.18 -23.38 17.60
N GLU A 324 -8.90 -22.97 17.48
CA GLU A 324 -8.05 -22.63 18.63
C GLU A 324 -8.35 -21.22 19.17
N GLN A 325 -8.72 -20.28 18.30
CA GLN A 325 -9.03 -18.90 18.67
C GLN A 325 -10.46 -18.73 19.20
N GLU A 326 -11.46 -19.14 18.43
CA GLU A 326 -12.90 -18.97 18.69
C GLU A 326 -13.71 -20.13 18.06
N PRO A 327 -13.90 -21.25 18.77
CA PRO A 327 -14.53 -22.47 18.23
C PRO A 327 -15.89 -22.26 17.56
N GLN A 328 -16.69 -21.32 18.08
CA GLN A 328 -18.02 -20.99 17.56
C GLN A 328 -17.99 -20.32 16.18
N LEU A 329 -16.84 -19.79 15.74
CA LEU A 329 -16.68 -19.11 14.45
C LEU A 329 -16.17 -20.03 13.33
N VAL A 330 -15.73 -21.27 13.64
CA VAL A 330 -15.14 -22.19 12.64
C VAL A 330 -16.02 -22.31 11.40
N ASP A 331 -17.31 -22.44 11.64
CA ASP A 331 -18.33 -22.64 10.63
C ASP A 331 -18.58 -21.40 9.77
N GLU A 332 -18.71 -20.23 10.41
CA GLU A 332 -18.90 -18.93 9.75
C GLU A 332 -17.66 -18.56 8.93
N ALA A 333 -16.46 -18.72 9.50
CA ALA A 333 -15.19 -18.53 8.82
C ALA A 333 -15.02 -19.49 7.63
N THR A 334 -15.45 -20.74 7.76
CA THR A 334 -15.40 -21.70 6.65
C THR A 334 -16.33 -21.30 5.51
N VAL A 335 -17.56 -20.87 5.83
CA VAL A 335 -18.48 -20.33 4.82
C VAL A 335 -17.84 -19.12 4.13
N ARG A 336 -17.26 -18.21 4.89
CA ARG A 336 -16.57 -17.03 4.36
C ARG A 336 -15.42 -17.38 3.41
N ALA A 337 -14.61 -18.38 3.76
CA ALA A 337 -13.54 -18.90 2.91
C ALA A 337 -14.04 -19.45 1.57
N LEU A 338 -15.11 -20.25 1.61
CA LEU A 338 -15.76 -20.79 0.41
C LEU A 338 -16.40 -19.68 -0.44
N GLU A 339 -16.85 -18.59 0.19
CA GLU A 339 -17.42 -17.40 -0.44
C GLU A 339 -16.40 -16.49 -1.14
N THR A 340 -15.09 -16.62 -0.86
CA THR A 340 -14.09 -15.68 -1.40
C THR A 340 -13.03 -16.32 -2.29
N THR A 341 -12.78 -17.63 -2.21
CA THR A 341 -11.76 -18.30 -3.04
C THR A 341 -11.94 -18.08 -4.55
N GLY A 342 -10.85 -17.97 -5.31
CA GLY A 342 -10.90 -17.69 -6.74
C GLY A 342 -11.28 -18.89 -7.62
N ASP A 343 -11.13 -20.12 -7.11
CA ASP A 343 -11.34 -21.36 -7.86
C ASP A 343 -12.62 -22.07 -7.38
N LEU A 344 -13.64 -22.11 -8.24
CA LEU A 344 -14.91 -22.74 -7.89
C LEU A 344 -14.80 -24.25 -7.75
N ASN A 345 -13.91 -24.91 -8.50
CA ASN A 345 -13.78 -26.35 -8.42
C ASN A 345 -13.20 -26.74 -7.06
N GLU A 346 -12.13 -26.07 -6.62
CA GLU A 346 -11.55 -26.29 -5.29
C GLU A 346 -12.56 -25.99 -4.18
N ALA A 347 -13.28 -24.86 -4.28
CA ALA A 347 -14.35 -24.51 -3.34
C ALA A 347 -15.46 -25.57 -3.31
N GLY A 348 -15.88 -26.05 -4.48
CA GLY A 348 -16.94 -27.03 -4.64
C GLY A 348 -16.58 -28.40 -4.07
N GLU A 349 -15.37 -28.89 -4.33
CA GLU A 349 -14.89 -30.14 -3.71
C GLU A 349 -14.81 -30.01 -2.18
N ALA A 350 -14.30 -28.89 -1.67
CA ALA A 350 -14.23 -28.64 -0.24
C ALA A 350 -15.62 -28.57 0.40
N ALA A 351 -16.57 -27.86 -0.23
CA ALA A 351 -17.94 -27.76 0.24
C ALA A 351 -18.67 -29.11 0.27
N ILE A 352 -18.49 -29.93 -0.78
CA ILE A 352 -19.03 -31.29 -0.83
C ILE A 352 -18.45 -32.13 0.30
N ARG A 353 -17.12 -32.13 0.47
CA ARG A 353 -16.45 -32.88 1.54
C ARG A 353 -16.99 -32.48 2.92
N LEU A 354 -17.11 -31.19 3.19
CA LEU A 354 -17.60 -30.67 4.47
C LEU A 354 -19.07 -31.01 4.70
N HIS A 355 -19.91 -30.91 3.67
CA HIS A 355 -21.31 -31.32 3.73
C HIS A 355 -21.44 -32.83 4.01
N GLU A 356 -20.67 -33.68 3.30
CA GLU A 356 -20.70 -35.13 3.51
C GLU A 356 -20.21 -35.53 4.91
N GLN A 357 -19.33 -34.75 5.53
CA GLN A 357 -18.82 -34.97 6.90
C GLN A 357 -19.79 -34.51 7.99
N THR A 358 -20.49 -33.39 7.78
CA THR A 358 -21.27 -32.70 8.83
C THR A 358 -22.77 -32.77 8.64
N GLY A 359 -23.24 -33.05 7.42
CA GLY A 359 -24.62 -32.93 7.00
C GLY A 359 -25.09 -31.48 6.79
N ASP A 360 -24.22 -30.48 6.93
CA ASP A 360 -24.62 -29.07 6.85
C ASP A 360 -24.61 -28.57 5.40
N GLU A 361 -25.76 -28.14 4.90
CA GLU A 361 -25.92 -27.62 3.53
C GLU A 361 -25.40 -26.20 3.34
N ARG A 362 -25.11 -25.45 4.43
CA ARG A 362 -24.62 -24.07 4.30
C ARG A 362 -23.33 -23.97 3.49
N TYR A 363 -22.48 -24.99 3.53
CA TYR A 363 -21.24 -25.02 2.74
C TYR A 363 -21.52 -25.13 1.24
N LEU A 364 -22.54 -25.91 0.86
CA LEU A 364 -22.99 -26.00 -0.54
C LEU A 364 -23.56 -24.65 -0.99
N HIS A 365 -24.38 -24.02 -0.16
CA HIS A 365 -24.98 -22.73 -0.43
C HIS A 365 -23.96 -21.59 -0.54
N ALA A 366 -22.91 -21.62 0.27
CA ALA A 366 -21.81 -20.66 0.22
C ALA A 366 -21.17 -20.60 -1.17
N VAL A 367 -20.94 -21.75 -1.79
CA VAL A 367 -20.36 -21.84 -3.14
C VAL A 367 -21.40 -21.50 -4.21
N LEU A 368 -22.61 -22.07 -4.10
CA LEU A 368 -23.71 -21.85 -5.07
C LEU A 368 -24.23 -20.40 -5.10
N GLY A 369 -24.05 -19.63 -4.03
CA GLY A 369 -24.47 -18.22 -3.98
C GLY A 369 -23.58 -17.28 -4.78
N ARG A 370 -22.35 -17.70 -5.14
CA ARG A 370 -21.37 -16.85 -5.83
C ARG A 370 -21.44 -16.93 -7.35
N THR A 371 -21.88 -18.07 -7.85
CA THR A 371 -21.71 -18.42 -9.25
C THR A 371 -22.63 -17.58 -10.14
N ASN A 372 -22.04 -16.65 -10.88
CA ASN A 372 -22.71 -15.97 -12.01
C ASN A 372 -22.16 -16.46 -13.36
N ARG A 373 -21.33 -17.51 -13.34
CA ARG A 373 -20.55 -17.98 -14.48
C ARG A 373 -20.99 -19.36 -14.95
N PHE A 374 -21.28 -19.46 -16.25
CA PHE A 374 -21.84 -20.65 -16.91
C PHE A 374 -20.79 -21.68 -17.36
N ASP A 375 -19.51 -21.34 -17.30
CA ASP A 375 -18.38 -22.18 -17.75
C ASP A 375 -18.06 -23.36 -16.82
N GLU A 376 -18.61 -23.36 -15.60
CA GLU A 376 -18.32 -24.37 -14.56
C GLU A 376 -19.53 -25.27 -14.23
N ALA A 377 -20.40 -25.49 -15.21
CA ALA A 377 -21.65 -26.25 -15.08
C ALA A 377 -21.50 -27.63 -14.41
N GLY A 378 -20.33 -28.29 -14.55
CA GLY A 378 -20.04 -29.58 -13.92
C GLY A 378 -19.99 -29.51 -12.39
N THR A 379 -19.31 -28.52 -11.82
CA THR A 379 -19.21 -28.36 -10.36
C THR A 379 -20.52 -27.86 -9.78
N VAL A 380 -21.16 -26.89 -10.42
CA VAL A 380 -22.49 -26.41 -10.02
C VAL A 380 -23.50 -27.55 -9.98
N LYS A 381 -23.53 -28.41 -11.01
CA LYS A 381 -24.43 -29.57 -11.03
C LYS A 381 -24.16 -30.52 -9.85
N ARG A 382 -22.90 -30.85 -9.57
CA ARG A 382 -22.53 -31.74 -8.46
C ARG A 382 -22.94 -31.21 -7.09
N LEU A 383 -22.88 -29.89 -6.92
CA LEU A 383 -23.37 -29.20 -5.72
C LEU A 383 -24.89 -29.24 -5.63
N LEU A 384 -25.60 -28.90 -6.72
CA LEU A 384 -27.06 -28.91 -6.77
C LEU A 384 -27.66 -30.31 -6.53
N ASP A 385 -27.02 -31.36 -7.02
CA ASP A 385 -27.46 -32.75 -6.81
C ASP A 385 -27.41 -33.19 -5.34
N ARG A 386 -26.77 -32.40 -4.46
CA ARG A 386 -26.65 -32.64 -3.02
C ARG A 386 -27.49 -31.69 -2.16
N VAL A 387 -28.15 -30.70 -2.75
CA VAL A 387 -29.05 -29.80 -2.03
C VAL A 387 -30.40 -30.50 -1.83
N SER A 388 -30.83 -30.64 -0.58
CA SER A 388 -32.09 -31.30 -0.23
C SER A 388 -33.27 -30.31 -0.19
N ASP A 389 -33.01 -29.01 -0.01
CA ASP A 389 -34.04 -27.96 -0.01
C ASP A 389 -34.56 -27.67 -1.43
N GLU A 390 -35.76 -28.17 -1.75
CA GLU A 390 -36.45 -28.02 -3.04
C GLU A 390 -36.81 -26.56 -3.40
N GLU A 391 -36.96 -25.66 -2.43
CA GLU A 391 -37.22 -24.25 -2.70
C GLU A 391 -35.94 -23.54 -3.14
N LYS A 392 -34.84 -23.75 -2.40
CA LYS A 392 -33.52 -23.24 -2.79
C LYS A 392 -33.03 -23.85 -4.09
N LEU A 393 -33.25 -25.15 -4.29
CA LEU A 393 -32.89 -25.85 -5.53
C LEU A 393 -33.61 -25.25 -6.75
N ARG A 394 -34.89 -24.87 -6.61
CA ARG A 394 -35.62 -24.15 -7.67
C ARG A 394 -35.03 -22.77 -7.95
N THR A 395 -34.67 -22.03 -6.91
CA THR A 395 -34.03 -20.71 -7.05
C THR A 395 -32.71 -20.82 -7.80
N TYR A 396 -31.81 -21.70 -7.38
CA TYR A 396 -30.52 -21.89 -8.07
C TYR A 396 -30.71 -22.39 -9.51
N ARG A 397 -31.58 -23.38 -9.75
CA ARG A 397 -31.87 -23.84 -11.12
C ARG A 397 -32.46 -22.74 -12.00
N GLY A 398 -33.14 -21.74 -11.44
CA GLY A 398 -33.60 -20.56 -12.16
C GLY A 398 -32.46 -19.60 -12.54
N GLN A 399 -31.43 -19.50 -11.69
CA GLN A 399 -30.25 -18.67 -11.92
C GLN A 399 -29.27 -19.27 -12.94
N TYR A 400 -29.20 -20.61 -13.03
CA TYR A 400 -28.24 -21.35 -13.87
C TYR A 400 -28.83 -21.92 -15.18
N ARG A 401 -30.01 -21.47 -15.60
CA ARG A 401 -30.59 -21.75 -16.92
C ARG A 401 -30.10 -20.74 -17.94
#